data_AF-A0A8C1Z8A0-F1
#
_entry.id   AF-A0A8C1Z8A0-F1
#
_cell.length_a   1.000
_cell.length_b   1.000
_cell.length_c   1.000
_cell.angle_alpha   90.00
_cell.angle_beta   90.00
_cell.angle_gamma   90.00
#
_symmetry.space_group_name_H-M   'P 1'
#
loop_
_entity.id
_entity.type
_entity.pdbx_description
1 polymer ?
#
loop_
_entity_poly.entity_id
_entity_poly.type
_entity_poly.pdbx_seq_one_letter_code
_entity_poly.pdbx_strand_id
1 'polypeptide(L)'
;MICRLNNLVKGLKITNSLVFFLFFTENFCPEQKPSHTSKFTFPKTVLGQFAFSVERCPPETTNAGMHQASALCNIATHSFDSPNILNCSLTLDAINAWISGATPEQKQNLASSTQILTSIPERLTPHNITNAAQITNILLSDQQTTQTTDIAISAVATISQLLNASHEMYSSVDHTAISELTQTLQKLSLREKPNPLLVQPKMAVQSLKGQMPIRQVQLTSFKGLNDNFLPDRIKLHITEAEVSKHIVDLQMNVTFSEDFDKDIGFVLYDNDQFFQSKSFQPSLDTKRRVISANLQENSGIDQVQFAVTPSADSTMSLNDFACVFWSYDKQDWITDGCTKNMSPSGHVVCSCKKLKNANFAILMAFDINYQYSEALHWISITGCALSVVGLSVTALYQIITRKSRGGTPTLLVVNICLSMTVFYLLFIFGINNPVQHVNGAKMSGENIVPESDHHKYSDQGPCTAFTALLQYFLLLTFTWNTLYGINVFLLFKNSVSGTPPWFPQVAMAVGWGRGH
;
A
#
# COMPACT_ATOMS: atom_id res chain seq x y z
N MET A 1 -20.34 -5.32 -16.45
CA MET A 1 -20.67 -6.02 -15.20
C MET A 1 -20.37 -7.50 -15.29
N ILE A 2 -20.59 -8.23 -16.39
CA ILE A 2 -20.24 -9.67 -16.46
C ILE A 2 -18.80 -9.96 -16.93
N CYS A 3 -18.16 -9.04 -17.68
CA CYS A 3 -16.68 -8.99 -17.77
C CYS A 3 -16.03 -8.19 -16.60
N ARG A 4 -16.83 -7.64 -15.67
CA ARG A 4 -16.37 -6.84 -14.51
C ARG A 4 -16.96 -7.32 -13.18
N LEU A 5 -17.50 -8.53 -13.09
CA LEU A 5 -18.03 -9.11 -11.84
C LEU A 5 -16.89 -9.84 -11.11
N ASN A 6 -15.72 -9.20 -11.10
CA ASN A 6 -14.49 -9.71 -10.50
C ASN A 6 -14.32 -9.23 -9.07
N ASN A 7 -15.41 -8.94 -8.35
CA ASN A 7 -15.35 -8.52 -6.95
C ASN A 7 -16.59 -8.99 -6.20
N LEU A 8 -16.49 -10.15 -5.56
CA LEU A 8 -17.18 -10.48 -4.31
C LEU A 8 -16.68 -11.84 -3.78
N VAL A 9 -16.10 -11.78 -2.56
CA VAL A 9 -15.98 -12.86 -1.55
C VAL A 9 -14.76 -13.79 -1.64
N LYS A 10 -13.69 -13.46 -0.90
CA LYS A 10 -13.35 -14.06 0.43
C LYS A 10 -11.97 -13.60 0.93
N GLY A 11 -11.98 -12.84 2.02
CA GLY A 11 -10.87 -12.80 2.97
C GLY A 11 -11.01 -13.96 3.96
N LEU A 12 -9.99 -14.81 4.02
CA LEU A 12 -9.40 -15.42 5.23
C LEU A 12 -8.49 -16.57 4.76
N LYS A 13 -7.17 -16.40 4.91
CA LYS A 13 -6.25 -17.51 5.11
C LYS A 13 -5.28 -17.13 6.22
N ILE A 14 -5.36 -17.90 7.30
CA ILE A 14 -4.39 -17.94 8.38
C ILE A 14 -3.20 -18.75 7.86
N THR A 15 -2.06 -18.12 7.67
CA THR A 15 -0.80 -18.78 7.33
C THR A 15 -0.12 -19.25 8.63
N ASN A 16 -0.20 -20.55 8.90
CA ASN A 16 0.71 -21.21 9.84
C ASN A 16 2.07 -21.37 9.16
N SER A 17 3.03 -20.53 9.53
CA SER A 17 4.45 -20.77 9.26
C SER A 17 5.11 -21.22 10.55
N LEU A 18 5.32 -22.53 10.69
CA LEU A 18 6.24 -23.12 11.65
C LEU A 18 7.66 -22.92 11.10
N VAL A 19 8.45 -22.06 11.74
CA VAL A 19 9.87 -21.88 11.42
C VAL A 19 10.71 -22.36 12.60
N PHE A 20 11.64 -23.25 12.29
CA PHE A 20 12.66 -23.77 13.19
C PHE A 20 13.56 -22.63 13.71
N PHE A 21 13.67 -22.53 15.04
CA PHE A 21 14.63 -21.66 15.70
C PHE A 21 16.03 -22.27 15.57
N LEU A 22 16.90 -21.67 14.75
CA LEU A 22 18.34 -21.79 14.90
C LEU A 22 18.85 -20.56 15.67
N PHE A 23 19.70 -20.84 16.65
CA PHE A 23 20.32 -19.89 17.58
C PHE A 23 20.90 -18.67 16.88
N PHE A 24 20.37 -17.48 17.18
CA PHE A 24 21.01 -16.20 16.89
C PHE A 24 21.44 -15.54 18.20
N THR A 25 22.62 -14.95 18.18
CA THR A 25 23.10 -13.96 19.15
C THR A 25 22.00 -12.95 19.48
N GLU A 26 21.84 -12.56 20.75
CA GLU A 26 20.73 -11.71 21.19
C GLU A 26 20.79 -10.30 20.58
N ASN A 27 20.16 -10.14 19.40
CA ASN A 27 20.01 -8.87 18.67
C ASN A 27 18.84 -8.03 19.20
N PHE A 28 18.57 -8.11 20.50
CA PHE A 28 17.42 -7.48 21.15
C PHE A 28 17.78 -7.00 22.55
N CYS A 29 17.18 -5.90 22.99
CA CYS A 29 17.09 -5.61 24.42
C CYS A 29 16.03 -6.53 25.03
N PRO A 30 16.34 -7.20 26.16
CA PRO A 30 15.37 -8.04 26.86
C PRO A 30 14.20 -7.20 27.39
N GLU A 31 13.08 -7.84 27.67
CA GLU A 31 11.93 -7.17 28.31
C GLU A 31 12.37 -6.55 29.64
N GLN A 32 12.09 -5.25 29.81
CA GLN A 32 12.36 -4.52 31.03
C GLN A 32 11.09 -4.39 31.85
N LYS A 33 11.13 -4.92 33.07
CA LYS A 33 10.08 -4.74 34.08
C LYS A 33 10.34 -3.51 34.94
N PRO A 34 9.32 -2.96 35.63
CA PRO A 34 9.49 -1.86 36.55
C PRO A 34 10.54 -2.18 37.62
N SER A 35 11.41 -1.22 37.90
CA SER A 35 12.51 -1.31 38.86
C SER A 35 12.51 -0.07 39.78
N HIS A 36 13.46 0.00 40.71
CA HIS A 36 13.66 1.20 41.54
C HIS A 36 14.06 2.44 40.73
N THR A 37 14.63 2.27 39.53
CA THR A 37 15.15 3.36 38.69
C THR A 37 14.22 3.72 37.53
N SER A 38 13.28 2.86 37.14
CA SER A 38 12.30 3.14 36.10
C SER A 38 10.97 2.45 36.41
N LYS A 39 9.88 3.22 36.40
CA LYS A 39 8.51 2.70 36.62
C LYS A 39 7.87 2.08 35.37
N PHE A 40 8.55 2.14 34.23
CA PHE A 40 7.97 1.75 32.93
C PHE A 40 8.35 0.34 32.53
N THR A 41 7.40 -0.32 31.89
CA THR A 41 7.58 -1.66 31.31
C THR A 41 7.84 -1.53 29.81
N PHE A 42 8.97 -2.04 29.32
CA PHE A 42 9.31 -2.05 27.90
C PHE A 42 9.36 -3.49 27.35
N PRO A 43 8.65 -3.78 26.25
CA PRO A 43 8.69 -5.10 25.63
C PRO A 43 10.06 -5.37 24.99
N LYS A 44 10.38 -6.64 24.78
CA LYS A 44 11.57 -7.07 24.03
C LYS A 44 11.61 -6.36 22.67
N THR A 45 12.71 -5.65 22.39
CA THR A 45 12.82 -4.74 21.23
C THR A 45 14.14 -4.94 20.51
N VAL A 46 14.13 -4.79 19.18
CA VAL A 46 15.33 -4.97 18.33
C VAL A 46 16.34 -3.85 18.60
N LEU A 47 17.63 -4.16 18.57
CA LEU A 47 18.71 -3.17 18.71
C LEU A 47 18.54 -2.01 17.70
N GLY A 48 18.70 -0.78 18.17
CA GLY A 48 18.57 0.46 17.40
C GLY A 48 17.14 0.99 17.25
N GLN A 49 16.13 0.28 17.76
CA GLN A 49 14.72 0.69 17.68
C GLN A 49 14.20 1.21 19.03
N PHE A 50 13.15 2.02 18.98
CA PHE A 50 12.45 2.49 20.17
C PHE A 50 11.46 1.45 20.67
N ALA A 51 11.51 1.18 21.98
CA ALA A 51 10.42 0.53 22.70
C ALA A 51 9.47 1.59 23.25
N PHE A 52 8.17 1.29 23.24
CA PHE A 52 7.17 2.12 23.90
C PHE A 52 6.64 1.43 25.15
N SER A 53 6.38 2.22 26.18
CA SER A 53 5.94 1.72 27.48
C SER A 53 4.59 1.02 27.39
N VAL A 54 4.37 -0.05 28.15
CA VAL A 54 3.03 -0.65 28.30
C VAL A 54 2.07 0.35 28.94
N GLU A 55 2.58 1.17 29.86
CA GLU A 55 1.84 2.20 30.56
C GLU A 55 1.32 3.27 29.58
N ARG A 56 0.04 3.62 29.72
CA ARG A 56 -0.68 4.56 28.84
C ARG A 56 -1.08 5.84 29.56
N CYS A 57 -1.15 6.95 28.83
CA CYS A 57 -1.67 8.21 29.32
C CYS A 57 -3.11 8.03 29.84
N PRO A 58 -3.45 8.62 30.99
CA PRO A 58 -4.73 8.41 31.66
C PRO A 58 -5.90 9.03 30.88
N PRO A 59 -7.14 8.52 31.08
CA PRO A 59 -8.33 8.97 30.34
C PRO A 59 -8.62 10.47 30.43
N GLU A 60 -8.17 11.14 31.49
CA GLU A 60 -8.42 12.57 31.74
C GLU A 60 -7.47 13.51 30.98
N THR A 61 -6.52 12.96 30.24
CA THR A 61 -5.53 13.74 29.48
C THR A 61 -5.85 13.78 28.01
N THR A 62 -5.39 14.83 27.32
CA THR A 62 -5.57 15.02 25.87
C THR A 62 -5.09 13.82 25.06
N ASN A 63 -4.00 13.18 25.50
CA ASN A 63 -3.41 12.02 24.83
C ASN A 63 -3.80 10.68 25.47
N ALA A 64 -4.99 10.56 26.06
CA ALA A 64 -5.49 9.31 26.63
C ALA A 64 -5.22 8.10 25.71
N GLY A 65 -4.66 7.03 26.28
CA GLY A 65 -4.29 5.80 25.56
C GLY A 65 -2.97 5.84 24.78
N MET A 66 -2.29 7.00 24.67
CA MET A 66 -0.93 7.07 24.13
C MET A 66 0.08 6.46 25.10
N HIS A 67 1.22 5.98 24.60
CA HIS A 67 2.30 5.48 25.46
C HIS A 67 2.85 6.63 26.35
N GLN A 68 3.15 6.34 27.62
CA GLN A 68 3.70 7.36 28.54
C GLN A 68 5.20 7.59 28.37
N ALA A 69 5.93 6.61 27.86
CA ALA A 69 7.37 6.72 27.68
C ALA A 69 7.86 5.92 26.47
N SER A 70 9.03 6.30 25.96
CA SER A 70 9.82 5.51 25.03
C SER A 70 11.26 5.39 25.50
N ALA A 71 11.92 4.31 25.12
CA ALA A 71 13.34 4.09 25.37
C ALA A 71 14.01 3.50 24.13
N LEU A 72 15.20 4.00 23.80
CA LEU A 72 15.99 3.45 22.70
C LEU A 72 16.65 2.15 23.16
N CYS A 73 16.53 1.09 22.35
CA CYS A 73 17.27 -0.13 22.57
C CYS A 73 18.70 0.04 22.03
N ASN A 74 19.67 0.21 22.92
CA ASN A 74 21.01 0.63 22.56
C ASN A 74 21.82 -0.52 21.93
N ILE A 75 22.40 -0.25 20.75
CA ILE A 75 23.16 -1.24 19.97
C ILE A 75 24.44 -1.68 20.69
N ALA A 76 25.09 -0.79 21.43
CA ALA A 76 26.36 -1.08 22.10
C ALA A 76 26.17 -1.79 23.45
N THR A 77 25.18 -1.37 24.23
CA THR A 77 24.97 -1.90 25.59
C THR A 77 23.98 -3.06 25.65
N HIS A 78 23.23 -3.31 24.57
CA HIS A 78 22.15 -4.31 24.50
C HIS A 78 21.10 -4.09 25.61
N SER A 79 20.91 -2.84 26.05
CA SER A 79 19.99 -2.44 27.11
C SER A 79 19.24 -1.17 26.71
N PHE A 80 18.14 -0.87 27.42
CA PHE A 80 17.39 0.35 27.17
C PHE A 80 18.12 1.56 27.76
N ASP A 81 18.22 2.62 26.95
CA ASP A 81 18.65 3.93 27.43
C ASP A 81 17.61 4.52 28.41
N SER A 82 17.99 5.62 29.08
CA SER A 82 17.09 6.34 29.98
C SER A 82 15.76 6.68 29.29
N PRO A 83 14.61 6.39 29.93
CA PRO A 83 13.31 6.55 29.30
C PRO A 83 12.97 8.02 29.09
N ASN A 84 12.54 8.35 27.88
CA ASN A 84 11.91 9.64 27.56
C ASN A 84 10.44 9.59 27.97
N ILE A 85 10.01 10.57 28.77
CA ILE A 85 8.65 10.59 29.34
C ILE A 85 7.81 11.63 28.61
N LEU A 86 6.66 11.20 28.09
CA LEU A 86 5.68 12.09 27.47
C LEU A 86 4.88 12.83 28.54
N ASN A 87 4.79 14.16 28.40
CA ASN A 87 3.73 14.92 29.06
C ASN A 87 2.40 14.62 28.37
N CYS A 88 1.50 13.89 29.03
CA CYS A 88 0.23 13.44 28.45
C CYS A 88 -0.73 14.57 28.02
N SER A 89 -0.46 15.82 28.41
CA SER A 89 -1.24 16.99 27.97
C SER A 89 -0.59 17.74 26.78
N LEU A 90 0.62 17.37 26.37
CA LEU A 90 1.34 18.02 25.27
C LEU A 90 0.82 17.56 23.90
N THR A 91 0.52 18.50 23.00
CA THR A 91 0.04 18.19 21.65
C THR A 91 1.08 18.50 20.59
N LEU A 92 0.96 17.89 19.40
CA LEU A 92 1.80 18.21 18.26
C LEU A 92 1.67 19.69 17.85
N ASP A 93 0.48 20.29 17.96
CA ASP A 93 0.27 21.72 17.71
C ASP A 93 1.09 22.60 18.66
N ALA A 94 1.09 22.26 19.95
CA ALA A 94 1.88 22.99 20.94
C ALA A 94 3.38 22.84 20.66
N ILE A 95 3.85 21.66 20.26
CA ILE A 95 5.26 21.48 19.90
C ILE A 95 5.61 22.33 18.67
N ASN A 96 4.80 22.26 17.61
CA ASN A 96 5.05 22.97 16.35
C ASN A 96 5.10 24.49 16.54
N ALA A 97 4.26 25.05 17.43
CA ALA A 97 4.23 26.48 17.71
C ALA A 97 5.50 27.00 18.41
N TRP A 98 6.19 26.18 19.22
CA TRP A 98 7.27 26.65 20.11
C TRP A 98 8.67 26.16 19.72
N ILE A 99 8.77 25.14 18.87
CA ILE A 99 10.03 24.44 18.61
C ILE A 99 11.14 25.31 17.99
N SER A 100 10.78 26.31 17.18
CA SER A 100 11.74 27.22 16.53
C SER A 100 12.55 28.06 17.53
N GLY A 101 11.95 28.40 18.68
CA GLY A 101 12.59 29.18 19.74
C GLY A 101 13.24 28.34 20.85
N ALA A 102 13.17 27.01 20.76
CA ALA A 102 13.61 26.12 21.82
C ALA A 102 15.15 25.92 21.85
N THR A 103 15.70 25.74 23.06
CA THR A 103 17.11 25.37 23.26
C THR A 103 17.39 23.94 22.79
N PRO A 104 18.65 23.53 22.55
CA PRO A 104 18.97 22.15 22.14
C PRO A 104 18.43 21.07 23.09
N GLU A 105 18.50 21.27 24.41
CA GLU A 105 17.95 20.34 25.41
C GLU A 105 16.41 20.26 25.33
N GLN A 106 15.75 21.40 25.16
CA GLN A 106 14.29 21.42 24.94
C GLN A 106 13.93 20.71 23.63
N LYS A 107 14.68 20.94 22.55
CA LYS A 107 14.47 20.27 21.26
C LYS A 107 14.63 18.75 21.36
N GLN A 108 15.53 18.25 22.20
CA GLN A 108 15.64 16.82 22.49
C GLN A 108 14.37 16.27 23.14
N ASN A 109 13.85 16.93 24.18
CA ASN A 109 12.60 16.53 24.83
C ASN A 109 11.38 16.64 23.89
N LEU A 110 11.35 17.65 23.03
CA LEU A 110 10.28 17.84 22.04
C LEU A 110 10.37 16.79 20.92
N ALA A 111 11.58 16.40 20.49
CA ALA A 111 11.79 15.35 19.50
C ALA A 111 11.31 13.99 20.03
N SER A 112 11.67 13.64 21.27
CA SER A 112 11.21 12.40 21.89
C SER A 112 9.71 12.42 22.16
N SER A 113 9.15 13.55 22.60
CA SER A 113 7.69 13.71 22.77
C SER A 113 6.95 13.56 21.44
N THR A 114 7.46 14.15 20.36
CA THR A 114 6.89 14.02 19.01
C THR A 114 6.89 12.56 18.58
N GLN A 115 8.03 11.87 18.76
CA GLN A 115 8.21 10.45 18.46
C GLN A 115 7.24 9.54 19.24
N ILE A 116 6.91 9.87 20.49
CA ILE A 116 5.91 9.14 21.27
C ILE A 116 4.50 9.48 20.77
N LEU A 117 4.20 10.74 20.45
CA LEU A 117 2.90 11.17 19.95
C LEU A 117 2.55 10.56 18.59
N THR A 118 3.54 10.17 17.79
CA THR A 118 3.36 9.51 16.48
C THR A 118 3.49 7.98 16.53
N SER A 119 3.57 7.39 17.72
CA SER A 119 3.84 5.94 17.89
C SER A 119 2.70 4.99 17.54
N ILE A 120 1.47 5.48 17.37
CA ILE A 120 0.29 4.67 17.03
C ILE A 120 -0.24 5.14 15.65
N PRO A 121 0.20 4.51 14.55
CA PRO A 121 -0.09 4.96 13.19
C PRO A 121 -1.59 5.04 12.87
N GLU A 122 -2.40 4.15 13.45
CA GLU A 122 -3.85 4.08 13.23
C GLU A 122 -4.60 5.28 13.82
N ARG A 123 -3.97 6.04 14.72
CA ARG A 123 -4.53 7.26 15.33
C ARG A 123 -4.09 8.55 14.63
N LEU A 124 -3.17 8.46 13.66
CA LEU A 124 -2.64 9.65 12.97
C LEU A 124 -3.67 10.23 12.00
N THR A 125 -4.01 11.50 12.22
CA THR A 125 -4.82 12.29 11.28
C THR A 125 -3.93 13.03 10.27
N PRO A 126 -4.47 13.51 9.13
CA PRO A 126 -3.70 14.32 8.18
C PRO A 126 -3.04 15.53 8.85
N HIS A 127 -3.75 16.17 9.79
CA HIS A 127 -3.23 17.29 10.59
C HIS A 127 -2.04 16.88 11.48
N ASN A 128 -2.12 15.71 12.13
CA ASN A 128 -1.01 15.21 12.94
C ASN A 128 0.22 14.88 12.08
N ILE A 129 0.02 14.31 10.89
CA ILE A 129 1.09 14.01 9.94
C ILE A 129 1.77 15.31 9.48
N THR A 130 1.00 16.33 9.09
CA THR A 130 1.54 17.64 8.70
C THR A 130 2.35 18.27 9.83
N ASN A 131 1.80 18.35 11.05
CA ASN A 131 2.52 18.93 12.19
C ASN A 131 3.80 18.15 12.51
N ALA A 132 3.74 16.82 12.54
CA ALA A 132 4.93 16.00 12.80
C ALA A 132 6.00 16.16 11.70
N ALA A 133 5.59 16.29 10.43
CA ALA A 133 6.50 16.56 9.33
C ALA A 133 7.19 17.94 9.46
N GLN A 134 6.44 18.98 9.82
CA GLN A 134 6.99 20.32 10.06
C GLN A 134 7.95 20.33 11.26
N ILE A 135 7.57 19.70 12.38
CA ILE A 135 8.41 19.56 13.57
C ILE A 135 9.73 18.87 13.22
N THR A 136 9.66 17.73 12.55
CA THR A 136 10.87 16.98 12.15
C THR A 136 11.71 17.75 11.14
N ASN A 137 11.09 18.50 10.22
CA ASN A 137 11.81 19.39 9.31
C ASN A 137 12.60 20.47 10.06
N ILE A 138 12.01 21.12 11.06
CA ILE A 138 12.69 22.14 11.89
C ILE A 138 13.84 21.52 12.69
N LEU A 139 13.60 20.37 13.35
CA LEU A 139 14.61 19.66 14.12
C LEU A 139 15.81 19.24 13.27
N LEU A 140 15.55 18.75 12.06
CA LEU A 140 16.60 18.27 11.16
C LEU A 140 17.27 19.39 10.39
N SER A 141 16.67 20.58 10.24
CA SER A 141 17.26 21.71 9.53
C SER A 141 18.24 22.53 10.39
N ASP A 142 18.01 22.58 11.72
CA ASP A 142 18.81 23.41 12.63
C ASP A 142 20.22 22.83 12.88
N GLN A 143 21.24 23.58 12.49
CA GLN A 143 22.65 23.17 12.62
C GLN A 143 23.09 22.87 14.06
N GLN A 144 22.56 23.55 15.09
CA GLN A 144 22.89 23.26 16.49
C GLN A 144 22.25 21.95 16.97
N THR A 145 21.01 21.72 16.58
CA THR A 145 20.24 20.49 16.87
C THR A 145 20.91 19.26 16.25
N THR A 146 21.66 19.47 15.17
CA THR A 146 22.24 18.39 14.37
C THR A 146 23.62 17.94 14.82
N GLN A 147 24.14 18.56 15.88
CA GLN A 147 25.29 18.05 16.63
C GLN A 147 24.88 16.99 17.66
N THR A 148 23.58 16.89 17.97
CA THR A 148 23.04 15.96 18.97
C THR A 148 22.45 14.73 18.26
N THR A 149 23.17 13.61 18.27
CA THR A 149 22.76 12.37 17.60
C THR A 149 21.35 11.90 18.03
N ASP A 150 21.01 12.08 19.30
CA ASP A 150 19.72 11.66 19.88
C ASP A 150 18.51 12.36 19.25
N ILE A 151 18.69 13.62 18.84
CA ILE A 151 17.62 14.40 18.20
C ILE A 151 17.36 13.87 16.79
N ALA A 152 18.44 13.61 16.03
CA ALA A 152 18.33 13.01 14.71
C ALA A 152 17.71 11.61 14.77
N ILE A 153 18.10 10.77 15.74
CA ILE A 153 17.51 9.44 15.94
C ILE A 153 16.00 9.54 16.20
N SER A 154 15.57 10.42 17.11
CA SER A 154 14.14 10.60 17.45
C SER A 154 13.34 11.17 16.27
N ALA A 155 13.91 12.13 15.53
CA ALA A 155 13.28 12.71 14.35
C ALA A 155 13.15 11.68 13.21
N VAL A 156 14.20 10.90 12.92
CA VAL A 156 14.14 9.83 11.90
C VAL A 156 13.16 8.72 12.33
N ALA A 157 13.05 8.41 13.62
CA ALA A 157 12.04 7.49 14.13
C ALA A 157 10.62 8.01 13.92
N THR A 158 10.39 9.30 14.14
CA THR A 158 9.12 9.98 13.84
C THR A 158 8.78 9.82 12.36
N ILE A 159 9.72 10.11 11.46
CA ILE A 159 9.52 9.98 10.00
C ILE A 159 9.22 8.53 9.61
N SER A 160 9.89 7.56 10.22
CA SER A 160 9.60 6.14 10.02
C SER A 160 8.19 5.75 10.47
N GLN A 161 7.64 6.39 11.51
CA GLN A 161 6.26 6.15 11.93
C GLN A 161 5.26 6.79 10.98
N LEU A 162 5.57 7.98 10.43
CA LEU A 162 4.74 8.63 9.41
C LEU A 162 4.63 7.75 8.15
N LEU A 163 5.73 7.15 7.70
CA LEU A 163 5.74 6.16 6.60
C LEU A 163 4.94 4.88 6.88
N ASN A 164 4.54 4.65 8.15
CA ASN A 164 3.73 3.50 8.53
C ASN A 164 2.24 3.86 8.71
N ALA A 165 1.86 5.14 8.57
CA ALA A 165 0.48 5.56 8.66
C ALA A 165 -0.33 5.09 7.43
N SER A 166 -1.66 5.04 7.54
CA SER A 166 -2.53 4.60 6.45
C SER A 166 -2.45 5.53 5.22
N HIS A 167 -2.40 4.94 4.02
CA HIS A 167 -2.29 5.68 2.75
C HIS A 167 -3.39 6.73 2.56
N GLU A 168 -4.63 6.42 2.97
CA GLU A 168 -5.80 7.31 2.85
C GLU A 168 -5.59 8.68 3.51
N MET A 169 -4.81 8.75 4.60
CA MET A 169 -4.57 10.00 5.33
C MET A 169 -3.76 10.99 4.50
N TYR A 170 -2.91 10.53 3.58
CA TYR A 170 -2.02 11.39 2.78
C TYR A 170 -2.72 12.14 1.66
N SER A 171 -3.98 11.78 1.35
CA SER A 171 -4.81 12.52 0.39
C SER A 171 -5.09 13.97 0.80
N SER A 172 -5.05 14.26 2.10
CA SER A 172 -5.38 15.56 2.70
C SER A 172 -4.23 16.18 3.50
N VAL A 173 -3.04 15.57 3.45
CA VAL A 173 -1.83 16.10 4.12
C VAL A 173 -1.29 17.28 3.33
N ASP A 174 -0.76 18.27 4.03
CA ASP A 174 -0.01 19.35 3.40
C ASP A 174 1.24 18.81 2.69
N HIS A 175 1.17 18.73 1.36
CA HIS A 175 2.27 18.27 0.52
C HIS A 175 3.54 19.14 0.63
N THR A 176 3.41 20.42 1.00
CA THR A 176 4.58 21.30 1.16
C THR A 176 5.42 20.85 2.35
N ALA A 177 4.81 20.53 3.49
CA ALA A 177 5.50 20.01 4.67
C ALA A 177 6.29 18.73 4.37
N ILE A 178 5.70 17.80 3.62
CA ILE A 178 6.35 16.54 3.21
C ILE A 178 7.45 16.78 2.18
N SER A 179 7.22 17.69 1.23
CA SER A 179 8.21 18.07 0.22
C SER A 179 9.43 18.75 0.83
N GLU A 180 9.25 19.58 1.86
CA GLU A 180 10.35 20.19 2.60
C GLU A 180 11.11 19.15 3.42
N LEU A 181 10.38 18.26 4.11
CA LEU A 181 10.96 17.19 4.91
C LEU A 181 11.86 16.26 4.08
N THR A 182 11.39 15.83 2.90
CA THR A 182 12.18 14.96 1.99
C THR A 182 13.44 15.65 1.49
N GLN A 183 13.38 16.95 1.17
CA GLN A 183 14.58 17.74 0.82
C GLN A 183 15.54 17.90 2.01
N THR A 184 15.01 18.09 3.21
CA THR A 184 15.80 18.19 4.44
C THR A 184 16.50 16.87 4.76
N LEU A 185 15.87 15.72 4.51
CA LEU A 185 16.50 14.41 4.63
C LEU A 185 17.64 14.23 3.62
N GLN A 186 17.48 14.69 2.39
CA GLN A 186 18.55 14.67 1.40
C GLN A 186 19.76 15.47 1.89
N LYS A 187 19.54 16.67 2.45
CA LYS A 187 20.60 17.50 3.05
C LYS A 187 21.20 16.87 4.32
N LEU A 188 20.39 16.23 5.17
CA LEU A 188 20.84 15.52 6.37
C LEU A 188 21.84 14.41 6.02
N SER A 189 21.63 13.71 4.91
CA SER A 189 22.49 12.61 4.47
C SER A 189 23.92 13.04 4.11
N LEU A 190 24.16 14.35 3.93
CA LEU A 190 25.45 14.94 3.53
C LEU A 190 26.26 15.55 4.68
N ARG A 191 25.79 15.47 5.93
CA ARG A 191 26.37 16.25 7.04
C ARG A 191 27.76 15.79 7.48
N GLU A 192 28.64 16.74 7.78
CA GLU A 192 30.09 16.62 8.05
C GLU A 192 30.54 15.70 9.21
N LYS A 193 29.78 15.55 10.29
CA LYS A 193 30.16 14.65 11.41
C LYS A 193 29.94 13.17 11.02
N PRO A 194 30.60 12.19 11.67
CA PRO A 194 30.30 10.78 11.45
C PRO A 194 28.89 10.50 11.96
N ASN A 195 27.88 10.74 11.12
CA ASN A 195 26.53 10.30 11.43
C ASN A 195 26.54 8.78 11.28
N PRO A 196 26.35 8.03 12.38
CA PRO A 196 26.22 6.60 12.29
C PRO A 196 25.01 6.29 11.41
N LEU A 197 25.07 5.16 10.71
CA LEU A 197 23.94 4.53 10.05
C LEU A 197 22.65 4.72 10.88
N LEU A 198 21.76 5.61 10.45
CA LEU A 198 20.49 5.90 11.12
C LEU A 198 19.45 4.99 10.48
N VAL A 199 19.06 3.94 11.19
CA VAL A 199 18.10 2.95 10.67
C VAL A 199 16.93 2.85 11.60
N GLN A 200 15.75 2.99 11.02
CA GLN A 200 14.44 2.82 11.66
C GLN A 200 13.61 1.87 10.78
N PRO A 201 12.52 1.26 11.29
CA PRO A 201 11.82 0.20 10.57
C PRO A 201 11.43 0.51 9.12
N LYS A 202 11.05 1.75 8.81
CA LYS A 202 10.57 2.20 7.48
C LYS A 202 11.49 3.18 6.76
N MET A 203 12.63 3.53 7.35
CA MET A 203 13.59 4.46 6.76
C MET A 203 15.03 4.17 7.18
N ALA A 204 15.97 4.41 6.28
CA ALA A 204 17.39 4.46 6.61
C ALA A 204 18.09 5.67 5.99
N VAL A 205 19.05 6.24 6.73
CA VAL A 205 19.96 7.28 6.26
C VAL A 205 21.38 6.79 6.49
N GLN A 206 22.20 6.82 5.44
CA GLN A 206 23.59 6.39 5.49
C GLN A 206 24.46 7.35 4.69
N SER A 207 25.67 7.63 5.18
CA SER A 207 26.62 8.51 4.50
C SER A 207 27.99 7.85 4.39
N LEU A 208 28.68 8.09 3.28
CA LEU A 208 30.09 7.79 3.12
C LEU A 208 30.87 9.10 3.10
N LYS A 209 31.94 9.15 3.90
CA LYS A 209 32.82 10.30 3.99
C LYS A 209 33.88 10.29 2.92
N GLY A 210 34.09 11.46 2.33
CA GLY A 210 35.16 11.73 1.39
C GLY A 210 36.52 11.65 2.07
N GLN A 211 37.11 10.46 2.12
CA GLN A 211 38.45 10.24 2.69
C GLN A 211 39.43 9.71 1.65
N MET A 212 38.93 9.01 0.64
CA MET A 212 39.72 8.43 -0.44
C MET A 212 39.00 8.70 -1.76
N PRO A 213 39.74 8.95 -2.85
CA PRO A 213 39.16 9.08 -4.18
C PRO A 213 38.53 7.75 -4.59
N ILE A 214 37.24 7.79 -4.95
CA ILE A 214 36.46 6.64 -5.39
C ILE A 214 35.86 6.89 -6.77
N ARG A 215 35.71 5.83 -7.56
CA ARG A 215 35.04 5.86 -8.87
C ARG A 215 33.61 5.35 -8.83
N GLN A 216 33.31 4.58 -7.80
CA GLN A 216 32.01 3.96 -7.61
C GLN A 216 31.71 3.78 -6.12
N VAL A 217 30.43 3.75 -5.80
CA VAL A 217 29.93 3.41 -4.47
C VAL A 217 28.60 2.70 -4.60
N GLN A 218 28.46 1.63 -3.84
CA GLN A 218 27.30 0.77 -3.85
C GLN A 218 26.64 0.71 -2.47
N LEU A 219 25.38 1.12 -2.40
CA LEU A 219 24.51 0.85 -1.26
C LEU A 219 23.69 -0.41 -1.53
N THR A 220 23.69 -1.35 -0.60
CA THR A 220 22.91 -2.59 -0.68
C THR A 220 22.03 -2.73 0.55
N SER A 221 20.74 -2.93 0.33
CA SER A 221 19.76 -3.31 1.34
C SER A 221 19.39 -4.78 1.15
N PHE A 222 19.65 -5.59 2.17
CA PHE A 222 19.31 -7.01 2.18
C PHE A 222 17.89 -7.25 2.66
N LYS A 223 17.22 -8.21 2.02
CA LYS A 223 15.92 -8.71 2.45
C LYS A 223 16.10 -9.50 3.75
N GLY A 224 15.11 -9.48 4.62
CA GLY A 224 15.02 -10.54 5.60
C GLY A 224 13.60 -10.90 5.98
N LEU A 225 13.44 -11.50 7.16
CA LEU A 225 12.19 -12.17 7.54
C LEU A 225 10.99 -11.23 7.61
N ASN A 226 11.22 -10.01 8.09
CA ASN A 226 10.25 -8.93 8.12
C ASN A 226 10.71 -7.84 7.15
N ASP A 227 9.76 -7.08 6.60
CA ASP A 227 10.05 -6.00 5.64
C ASP A 227 10.76 -4.77 6.25
N ASN A 228 10.95 -4.75 7.57
CA ASN A 228 11.60 -3.65 8.27
C ASN A 228 13.11 -3.60 7.98
N PHE A 229 13.63 -2.37 7.88
CA PHE A 229 15.08 -2.16 7.83
C PHE A 229 15.75 -2.48 9.17
N LEU A 230 16.97 -3.01 9.06
CA LEU A 230 17.84 -3.30 10.20
C LEU A 230 19.27 -2.81 9.91
N PRO A 231 20.00 -2.30 10.92
CA PRO A 231 21.36 -1.79 10.74
C PRO A 231 22.33 -2.79 10.12
N ASP A 232 22.22 -4.07 10.44
CA ASP A 232 23.07 -5.14 9.93
C ASP A 232 22.83 -5.46 8.43
N ARG A 233 21.70 -5.02 7.87
CA ARG A 233 21.26 -5.31 6.50
C ARG A 233 21.46 -4.18 5.50
N ILE A 234 21.95 -3.03 5.94
CA ILE A 234 22.26 -1.90 5.07
C ILE A 234 23.76 -1.76 5.03
N LYS A 235 24.35 -2.04 3.86
CA LYS A 235 25.79 -2.03 3.64
C LYS A 235 26.17 -1.07 2.55
N LEU A 236 27.35 -0.49 2.69
CA LEU A 236 27.91 0.47 1.75
C LEU A 236 29.30 -0.05 1.36
N HIS A 237 29.52 -0.28 0.07
CA HIS A 237 30.74 -0.85 -0.49
C HIS A 237 31.34 0.10 -1.53
N ILE A 238 32.66 0.23 -1.53
CA ILE A 238 33.42 1.08 -2.48
C ILE A 238 33.99 0.24 -3.64
N THR A 239 34.07 -1.08 -3.47
CA THR A 239 34.59 -2.05 -4.44
C THR A 239 33.51 -3.07 -4.77
N GLU A 240 33.67 -3.85 -5.86
CA GLU A 240 32.77 -4.96 -6.20
C GLU A 240 32.50 -5.81 -4.95
N ALA A 241 31.23 -5.89 -4.56
CA ALA A 241 30.82 -6.52 -3.32
C ALA A 241 31.18 -8.01 -3.35
N GLU A 242 31.73 -8.50 -2.24
CA GLU A 242 31.79 -9.93 -1.97
C GLU A 242 30.39 -10.54 -2.09
N VAL A 243 30.31 -11.74 -2.66
CA VAL A 243 29.05 -12.47 -2.84
C VAL A 243 28.37 -12.68 -1.48
N SER A 244 27.42 -11.81 -1.13
CA SER A 244 26.68 -11.93 0.10
C SER A 244 25.70 -13.11 0.03
N LYS A 245 25.60 -13.92 1.09
CA LYS A 245 24.60 -15.01 1.19
C LYS A 245 23.15 -14.51 1.29
N HIS A 246 22.94 -13.22 1.50
CA HIS A 246 21.62 -12.62 1.70
C HIS A 246 21.00 -12.19 0.36
N ILE A 247 19.68 -12.36 0.26
CA ILE A 247 18.92 -11.92 -0.92
C ILE A 247 18.90 -10.39 -0.94
N VAL A 248 19.31 -9.80 -2.06
CA VAL A 248 19.29 -8.35 -2.26
C VAL A 248 17.85 -7.90 -2.50
N ASP A 249 17.38 -6.97 -1.66
CA ASP A 249 16.06 -6.34 -1.80
C ASP A 249 16.15 -5.12 -2.73
N LEU A 250 17.13 -4.26 -2.46
CA LEU A 250 17.43 -3.07 -3.25
C LEU A 250 18.95 -2.84 -3.29
N GLN A 251 19.47 -2.46 -4.44
CA GLN A 251 20.86 -2.07 -4.62
C GLN A 251 20.94 -0.79 -5.45
N MET A 252 21.80 0.13 -5.06
CA MET A 252 22.11 1.33 -5.84
C MET A 252 23.62 1.46 -5.99
N ASN A 253 24.09 1.53 -7.23
CA ASN A 253 25.45 1.83 -7.61
C ASN A 253 25.52 3.24 -8.19
N VAL A 254 26.41 4.07 -7.68
CA VAL A 254 26.67 5.42 -8.18
C VAL A 254 28.09 5.44 -8.74
N THR A 255 28.23 5.82 -10.01
CA THR A 255 29.52 5.95 -10.69
C THR A 255 29.85 7.41 -10.96
N PHE A 256 31.12 7.75 -10.84
CA PHE A 256 31.63 9.11 -10.99
C PHE A 256 32.51 9.22 -12.25
N SER A 257 32.35 10.33 -12.99
CA SER A 257 33.12 10.58 -14.20
C SER A 257 34.61 10.79 -13.91
N GLU A 258 34.92 11.26 -12.70
CA GLU A 258 36.25 11.56 -12.19
C GLU A 258 36.42 10.96 -10.79
N ASP A 259 37.64 10.98 -10.27
CA ASP A 259 37.89 10.56 -8.89
C ASP A 259 37.08 11.45 -7.94
N PHE A 260 36.22 10.82 -7.14
CA PHE A 260 35.33 11.51 -6.22
C PHE A 260 35.82 11.31 -4.79
N ASP A 261 36.14 12.39 -4.10
CA ASP A 261 36.73 12.40 -2.76
C ASP A 261 35.88 13.21 -1.77
N LYS A 262 34.62 13.50 -2.10
CA LYS A 262 33.68 14.24 -1.24
C LYS A 262 32.67 13.32 -0.57
N ASP A 263 31.81 13.91 0.27
CA ASP A 263 30.74 13.20 0.95
C ASP A 263 29.60 12.81 0.00
N ILE A 264 29.12 11.58 0.16
CA ILE A 264 27.90 11.09 -0.49
C ILE A 264 26.94 10.52 0.55
N GLY A 265 25.67 10.93 0.45
CA GLY A 265 24.60 10.56 1.34
C GLY A 265 23.52 9.75 0.63
N PHE A 266 22.96 8.78 1.33
CA PHE A 266 21.85 7.96 0.87
C PHE A 266 20.68 8.08 1.84
N VAL A 267 19.48 8.18 1.29
CA VAL A 267 18.23 8.05 2.06
C VAL A 267 17.39 6.96 1.41
N LEU A 268 16.93 6.01 2.20
CA LEU A 268 16.12 4.88 1.79
C LEU A 268 14.77 4.93 2.51
N TYR A 269 13.69 4.87 1.74
CA TYR A 269 12.31 4.83 2.21
C TYR A 269 11.71 3.47 1.87
N ASP A 270 10.95 2.88 2.79
CA ASP A 270 10.33 1.56 2.57
C ASP A 270 9.18 1.61 1.55
N ASN A 271 8.49 2.75 1.46
CA ASN A 271 7.40 3.00 0.52
C ASN A 271 7.48 4.41 -0.11
N ASP A 272 6.57 4.68 -1.04
CA ASP A 272 6.46 5.92 -1.82
C ASP A 272 5.44 6.91 -1.26
N GLN A 273 5.00 6.74 0.00
CA GLN A 273 3.88 7.51 0.57
C GLN A 273 4.15 9.02 0.68
N PHE A 274 5.41 9.44 0.75
CA PHE A 274 5.79 10.85 0.69
C PHE A 274 5.80 11.45 -0.72
N PHE A 275 5.60 10.64 -1.75
CA PHE A 275 5.76 10.99 -3.16
C PHE A 275 4.44 10.73 -3.92
N GLN A 276 3.39 11.46 -3.52
CA GLN A 276 2.03 11.31 -4.05
C GLN A 276 1.94 11.82 -5.50
N SER A 277 1.92 10.87 -6.45
CA SER A 277 1.93 11.13 -7.89
C SER A 277 0.52 11.24 -8.47
N LYS A 278 0.36 12.10 -9.47
CA LYS A 278 -0.87 12.18 -10.28
C LYS A 278 -0.83 11.20 -11.45
N SER A 279 0.35 10.98 -12.03
CA SER A 279 0.57 10.08 -13.15
C SER A 279 0.54 8.59 -12.77
N PHE A 280 0.93 8.25 -11.54
CA PHE A 280 0.92 6.89 -11.00
C PHE A 280 0.07 6.83 -9.73
N GLN A 281 -1.05 6.12 -9.79
CA GLN A 281 -2.00 5.97 -8.68
C GLN A 281 -2.04 4.50 -8.24
N PRO A 282 -1.34 4.13 -7.16
CA PRO A 282 -1.32 2.74 -6.69
C PRO A 282 -2.72 2.33 -6.20
N SER A 283 -3.10 1.10 -6.52
CA SER A 283 -4.35 0.46 -6.13
C SER A 283 -4.16 -0.87 -5.42
N LEU A 284 -2.94 -1.42 -5.48
CA LEU A 284 -2.53 -2.63 -4.78
C LEU A 284 -1.60 -2.27 -3.62
N ASP A 285 -1.54 -3.18 -2.64
CA ASP A 285 -0.60 -3.08 -1.53
C ASP A 285 0.77 -3.63 -1.93
N THR A 286 1.35 -3.06 -2.99
CA THR A 286 2.67 -3.44 -3.50
C THR A 286 3.78 -2.63 -2.84
N LYS A 287 4.94 -3.26 -2.66
CA LYS A 287 6.12 -2.61 -2.07
C LYS A 287 6.80 -1.70 -3.10
N ARG A 288 6.95 -0.42 -2.78
CA ARG A 288 7.51 0.61 -3.68
C ARG A 288 8.61 1.41 -2.98
N ARG A 289 9.83 0.89 -3.01
CA ARG A 289 10.96 1.54 -2.34
C ARG A 289 11.42 2.78 -3.09
N VAL A 290 11.75 3.81 -2.32
CA VAL A 290 12.35 5.04 -2.84
C VAL A 290 13.75 5.18 -2.25
N ILE A 291 14.72 5.54 -3.08
CA ILE A 291 16.11 5.69 -2.68
C ILE A 291 16.70 6.95 -3.30
N SER A 292 17.44 7.73 -2.53
CA SER A 292 18.20 8.88 -3.03
C SER A 292 19.70 8.66 -2.89
N ALA A 293 20.44 9.27 -3.81
CA ALA A 293 21.87 9.50 -3.71
C ALA A 293 22.10 11.01 -3.81
N ASN A 294 22.69 11.58 -2.76
CA ASN A 294 22.85 13.01 -2.57
C ASN A 294 24.34 13.32 -2.47
N LEU A 295 24.76 14.41 -3.12
CA LEU A 295 26.15 14.88 -3.21
C LEU A 295 26.24 16.36 -2.87
N GLN A 296 27.41 16.74 -2.35
CA GLN A 296 27.79 18.13 -2.20
C GLN A 296 27.92 18.83 -3.56
N GLU A 297 27.65 20.14 -3.60
CA GLU A 297 27.66 20.94 -4.83
C GLU A 297 29.02 20.86 -5.56
N ASN A 298 28.97 20.90 -6.90
CA ASN A 298 30.11 20.83 -7.85
C ASN A 298 30.71 19.44 -8.16
N SER A 299 30.10 18.33 -7.74
CA SER A 299 30.59 16.99 -8.11
C SER A 299 29.77 16.33 -9.22
N GLY A 300 30.43 15.66 -10.17
CA GLY A 300 29.80 15.01 -11.33
C GLY A 300 29.46 13.54 -11.10
N ILE A 301 28.18 13.21 -10.91
CA ILE A 301 27.70 11.83 -11.16
C ILE A 301 27.70 11.58 -12.67
N ASP A 302 28.31 10.48 -13.07
CA ASP A 302 28.18 9.96 -14.43
C ASP A 302 26.84 9.23 -14.58
N GLN A 303 26.64 8.21 -13.75
CA GLN A 303 25.47 7.35 -13.79
C GLN A 303 25.06 6.87 -12.39
N VAL A 304 23.75 6.84 -12.16
CA VAL A 304 23.13 6.12 -11.04
C VAL A 304 22.45 4.89 -11.61
N GLN A 305 22.82 3.71 -11.11
CA GLN A 305 22.15 2.46 -11.43
C GLN A 305 21.51 1.90 -10.17
N PHE A 306 20.26 1.47 -10.24
CA PHE A 306 19.59 0.84 -9.11
C PHE A 306 18.76 -0.35 -9.56
N ALA A 307 18.73 -1.38 -8.73
CA ALA A 307 18.11 -2.65 -9.05
C ALA A 307 17.25 -3.13 -7.87
N VAL A 308 16.10 -3.71 -8.20
CA VAL A 308 15.18 -4.34 -7.26
C VAL A 308 14.91 -5.76 -7.72
N THR A 309 14.74 -6.67 -6.78
CA THR A 309 14.21 -8.00 -7.06
C THR A 309 12.70 -7.95 -6.90
N PRO A 310 11.90 -8.12 -7.97
CA PRO A 310 10.45 -8.18 -7.85
C PRO A 310 10.02 -9.24 -6.84
N SER A 311 8.93 -8.99 -6.11
CA SER A 311 8.42 -9.97 -5.15
C SER A 311 7.99 -11.24 -5.90
N ALA A 312 8.42 -12.41 -5.42
CA ALA A 312 8.02 -13.71 -5.95
C ALA A 312 6.64 -14.12 -5.41
N ASP A 313 5.65 -13.25 -5.57
CA ASP A 313 4.27 -13.60 -5.23
C ASP A 313 3.66 -14.38 -6.39
N SER A 314 3.27 -15.63 -6.16
CA SER A 314 2.62 -16.49 -7.16
C SER A 314 1.30 -15.91 -7.70
N THR A 315 0.71 -14.94 -7.01
CA THR A 315 -0.56 -14.31 -7.41
C THR A 315 -0.39 -13.14 -8.37
N MET A 316 0.83 -12.61 -8.53
CA MET A 316 1.10 -11.44 -9.36
C MET A 316 2.27 -11.69 -10.30
N SER A 317 2.13 -11.31 -11.56
CA SER A 317 3.23 -11.32 -12.53
C SER A 317 3.55 -9.90 -12.98
N LEU A 318 4.83 -9.55 -12.97
CA LEU A 318 5.29 -8.24 -13.44
C LEU A 318 4.97 -8.12 -14.95
N ASN A 319 4.14 -7.13 -15.31
CA ASN A 319 3.79 -6.83 -16.69
C ASN A 319 4.73 -5.78 -17.28
N ASP A 320 4.90 -4.66 -16.58
CA ASP A 320 5.83 -3.60 -16.99
C ASP A 320 6.36 -2.82 -15.78
N PHE A 321 7.42 -2.02 -15.97
CA PHE A 321 7.87 -1.05 -14.97
C PHE A 321 8.43 0.23 -15.59
N ALA A 322 8.58 1.26 -14.78
CA ALA A 322 9.25 2.51 -15.13
C ALA A 322 10.34 2.87 -14.12
N CYS A 323 11.45 3.36 -14.64
CA CYS A 323 12.54 3.95 -13.88
C CYS A 323 12.31 5.46 -13.77
N VAL A 324 12.11 5.96 -12.55
CA VAL A 324 11.69 7.34 -12.34
C VAL A 324 12.54 8.03 -11.28
N PHE A 325 12.53 9.36 -11.33
CA PHE A 325 12.93 10.22 -10.23
C PHE A 325 11.82 11.22 -9.90
N TRP A 326 11.76 11.65 -8.65
CA TRP A 326 10.77 12.62 -8.19
C TRP A 326 11.14 14.04 -8.60
N SER A 327 10.23 14.75 -9.28
CA SER A 327 10.36 16.18 -9.58
C SER A 327 9.52 16.99 -8.60
N TYR A 328 10.18 17.84 -7.80
CA TYR A 328 9.48 18.75 -6.89
C TYR A 328 8.71 19.86 -7.63
N ASP A 329 9.22 20.30 -8.80
CA ASP A 329 8.55 21.32 -9.63
C ASP A 329 7.23 20.83 -10.21
N LYS A 330 7.22 19.59 -10.72
CA LYS A 330 6.02 18.95 -11.30
C LYS A 330 5.16 18.26 -10.24
N GLN A 331 5.70 18.02 -9.05
CA GLN A 331 5.11 17.19 -8.00
C GLN A 331 4.70 15.82 -8.56
N ASP A 332 5.57 15.21 -9.37
CA ASP A 332 5.30 13.95 -10.05
C ASP A 332 6.58 13.19 -10.39
N TRP A 333 6.43 11.91 -10.74
CA TRP A 333 7.48 11.03 -11.21
C TRP A 333 7.86 11.32 -12.67
N ILE A 334 9.15 11.44 -12.95
CA ILE A 334 9.70 11.77 -14.28
C ILE A 334 10.69 10.70 -14.72
N THR A 335 10.66 10.36 -16.02
CA THR A 335 11.51 9.33 -16.64
C THR A 335 12.71 9.91 -17.40
N ASP A 336 12.79 11.24 -17.55
CA ASP A 336 13.82 11.92 -18.33
C ASP A 336 15.24 11.57 -17.88
N GLY A 337 16.08 11.11 -18.80
CA GLY A 337 17.45 10.71 -18.50
C GLY A 337 17.61 9.35 -17.82
N CYS A 338 16.51 8.63 -17.57
CA CYS A 338 16.48 7.27 -17.02
C CYS A 338 16.07 6.24 -18.09
N THR A 339 16.74 5.09 -18.06
CA THR A 339 16.48 3.94 -18.95
C THR A 339 16.24 2.69 -18.11
N LYS A 340 15.33 1.84 -18.57
CA LYS A 340 14.99 0.58 -17.90
C LYS A 340 15.57 -0.63 -18.64
N ASN A 341 16.03 -1.62 -17.88
CA ASN A 341 16.58 -2.88 -18.39
C ASN A 341 16.20 -4.02 -17.44
N MET A 342 16.11 -5.25 -17.97
CA MET A 342 15.90 -6.46 -17.18
C MET A 342 17.17 -7.30 -17.18
N SER A 343 17.64 -7.67 -15.99
CA SER A 343 18.79 -8.56 -15.83
C SER A 343 18.43 -9.98 -16.29
N PRO A 344 19.37 -10.77 -16.84
CA PRO A 344 19.18 -12.20 -17.09
C PRO A 344 18.74 -13.00 -15.85
N SER A 345 19.07 -12.51 -14.65
CA SER A 345 18.67 -13.11 -13.37
C SER A 345 17.28 -12.69 -12.88
N GLY A 346 16.53 -11.90 -13.67
CA GLY A 346 15.17 -11.47 -13.35
C GLY A 346 15.07 -10.20 -12.50
N HIS A 347 16.18 -9.53 -12.18
CA HIS A 347 16.14 -8.22 -11.51
C HIS A 347 15.71 -7.13 -12.49
N VAL A 348 14.91 -6.19 -12.00
CA VAL A 348 14.61 -4.95 -12.73
C VAL A 348 15.72 -3.95 -12.43
N VAL A 349 16.30 -3.36 -13.48
CA VAL A 349 17.48 -2.50 -13.39
C VAL A 349 17.19 -1.17 -14.06
N CYS A 350 17.45 -0.09 -13.34
CA CYS A 350 17.28 1.28 -13.79
C CYS A 350 18.63 1.98 -13.88
N SER A 351 18.82 2.77 -14.93
CA SER A 351 20.05 3.51 -15.18
C SER A 351 19.72 4.95 -15.55
N CYS A 352 20.15 5.90 -14.72
CA CYS A 352 19.89 7.32 -14.86
C CYS A 352 21.20 8.09 -15.05
N LYS A 353 21.33 8.87 -16.12
CA LYS A 353 22.59 9.60 -16.45
C LYS A 353 22.54 11.04 -15.94
N LYS A 354 23.63 11.50 -15.33
CA LYS A 354 23.84 12.90 -14.88
C LYS A 354 22.78 13.48 -13.93
N LEU A 355 21.87 12.66 -13.39
CA LEU A 355 20.90 13.06 -12.36
C LEU A 355 21.57 13.02 -10.99
N LYS A 356 21.37 14.08 -10.19
CA LYS A 356 21.96 14.24 -8.86
C LYS A 356 20.90 14.70 -7.88
N ASN A 357 21.07 14.37 -6.59
CA ASN A 357 20.22 14.89 -5.51
C ASN A 357 18.73 14.64 -5.74
N ALA A 358 18.38 13.47 -6.27
CA ALA A 358 17.01 13.10 -6.60
C ALA A 358 16.59 11.85 -5.81
N ASN A 359 15.28 11.73 -5.58
CA ASN A 359 14.67 10.50 -5.06
C ASN A 359 14.28 9.62 -6.24
N PHE A 360 14.81 8.40 -6.31
CA PHE A 360 14.60 7.44 -7.38
C PHE A 360 13.67 6.31 -6.94
N ALA A 361 12.86 5.80 -7.86
CA ALA A 361 11.97 4.66 -7.61
C ALA A 361 11.81 3.80 -8.87
N ILE A 362 11.34 2.56 -8.66
CA ILE A 362 10.88 1.67 -9.72
C ILE A 362 9.38 1.50 -9.54
N LEU A 363 8.59 2.04 -10.48
CA LEU A 363 7.14 1.91 -10.48
C LEU A 363 6.77 0.68 -11.31
N MET A 364 6.23 -0.34 -10.65
CA MET A 364 5.90 -1.62 -11.28
C MET A 364 4.39 -1.73 -11.51
N ALA A 365 4.00 -2.29 -12.64
CA ALA A 365 2.63 -2.67 -12.95
C ALA A 365 2.54 -4.19 -13.05
N PHE A 366 1.62 -4.78 -12.28
CA PHE A 366 1.43 -6.21 -12.18
C PHE A 366 0.11 -6.64 -12.83
N ASP A 367 0.17 -7.79 -13.48
CA ASP A 367 -1.01 -8.60 -13.79
C ASP A 367 -1.37 -9.44 -12.58
N ILE A 368 -2.62 -9.38 -12.16
CA ILE A 368 -3.12 -10.23 -11.09
C ILE A 368 -3.55 -11.55 -11.73
N ASN A 369 -2.84 -12.62 -11.37
CA ASN A 369 -3.18 -13.99 -11.75
C ASN A 369 -4.34 -14.45 -10.87
N TYR A 370 -5.55 -14.04 -11.25
CA TYR A 370 -6.76 -14.55 -10.62
C TYR A 370 -6.91 -16.04 -10.94
N GLN A 371 -6.49 -16.90 -10.02
CA GLN A 371 -6.98 -18.27 -10.00
C GLN A 371 -8.45 -18.22 -9.58
N TYR A 372 -9.31 -18.04 -10.57
CA TYR A 372 -10.73 -18.24 -10.40
C TYR A 372 -10.95 -19.64 -9.82
N SER A 373 -11.70 -19.76 -8.72
CA SER A 373 -12.02 -21.07 -8.17
C SER A 373 -12.82 -21.85 -9.21
N GLU A 374 -12.23 -22.88 -9.82
CA GLU A 374 -12.91 -23.72 -10.82
C GLU A 374 -14.32 -24.13 -10.36
N ALA A 375 -14.51 -24.34 -9.06
CA ALA A 375 -15.79 -24.65 -8.45
C ALA A 375 -16.88 -23.61 -8.77
N LEU A 376 -16.61 -22.31 -8.69
CA LEU A 376 -17.63 -21.28 -8.93
C LEU A 376 -18.03 -21.20 -10.41
N HIS A 377 -17.13 -21.61 -11.32
CA HIS A 377 -17.32 -21.58 -12.76
C HIS A 377 -18.26 -22.70 -13.15
N TRP A 378 -17.97 -23.90 -12.62
CA TRP A 378 -18.84 -25.06 -12.75
C TRP A 378 -20.21 -24.81 -12.12
N ILE A 379 -20.28 -24.25 -10.90
CA ILE A 379 -21.56 -23.91 -10.25
C ILE A 379 -22.37 -22.93 -11.12
N SER A 380 -21.73 -21.88 -11.64
CA SER A 380 -22.40 -20.87 -12.46
C SER A 380 -22.90 -21.43 -13.79
N ILE A 381 -22.08 -22.22 -14.50
CA ILE A 381 -22.46 -22.86 -15.77
C ILE A 381 -23.60 -23.84 -15.55
N THR A 382 -23.49 -24.73 -14.57
CA THR A 382 -24.52 -25.73 -14.28
C THR A 382 -25.83 -25.07 -13.87
N GLY A 383 -25.77 -24.04 -13.02
CA GLY A 383 -26.95 -23.27 -12.60
C GLY A 383 -27.64 -22.56 -13.77
N CYS A 384 -26.87 -21.94 -14.67
CA CYS A 384 -27.41 -21.27 -15.86
C CYS A 384 -28.02 -22.27 -16.85
N ALA A 385 -27.36 -23.41 -17.09
CA ALA A 385 -27.87 -24.46 -17.98
C ALA A 385 -29.21 -25.04 -17.49
N LEU A 386 -29.30 -25.35 -16.20
CA LEU A 386 -30.54 -25.84 -15.58
C LEU A 386 -31.67 -24.80 -15.68
N SER A 387 -31.34 -23.52 -15.49
CA SER A 387 -32.29 -22.41 -15.61
C SER A 387 -32.84 -22.29 -17.04
N VAL A 388 -31.98 -22.38 -18.06
CA VAL A 388 -32.40 -22.36 -19.48
C VAL A 388 -33.35 -23.51 -19.79
N VAL A 389 -33.07 -24.73 -19.31
CA VAL A 389 -33.96 -25.89 -19.49
C VAL A 389 -35.30 -25.65 -18.81
N GLY A 390 -35.31 -25.22 -17.54
CA GLY A 390 -36.54 -24.96 -16.79
C GLY A 390 -37.41 -23.86 -17.40
N LEU A 391 -36.80 -22.78 -17.87
CA LEU A 391 -37.50 -21.69 -18.57
C LEU A 391 -38.08 -22.15 -19.91
N SER A 392 -37.37 -23.00 -20.65
CA SER A 392 -37.84 -23.56 -21.92
C SER A 392 -39.07 -24.45 -21.72
N VAL A 393 -39.04 -25.33 -20.71
CA VAL A 393 -40.18 -26.18 -20.35
C VAL A 393 -41.37 -25.32 -19.89
N THR A 394 -41.11 -24.30 -19.08
CA THR A 394 -42.16 -23.37 -18.61
C THR A 394 -42.80 -22.63 -19.77
N ALA A 395 -42.01 -22.09 -20.69
CA ALA A 395 -42.52 -21.41 -21.88
C ALA A 395 -43.38 -22.35 -22.74
N LEU A 396 -42.93 -23.59 -22.98
CA LEU A 396 -43.69 -24.58 -23.74
C LEU A 396 -45.02 -24.91 -23.07
N TYR A 397 -45.02 -25.13 -21.75
CA TYR A 397 -46.23 -25.40 -20.98
C TYR A 397 -47.24 -24.24 -21.05
N GLN A 398 -46.78 -23.00 -20.94
CA GLN A 398 -47.63 -21.81 -21.06
C GLN A 398 -48.23 -21.68 -22.47
N ILE A 399 -47.47 -22.00 -23.52
CA ILE A 399 -47.96 -21.99 -24.91
C ILE A 399 -49.04 -23.05 -25.12
N ILE A 400 -48.86 -24.26 -24.61
CA ILE A 400 -49.84 -25.36 -24.72
C ILE A 400 -51.13 -25.01 -23.96
N THR A 401 -51.01 -24.47 -22.74
CA THR A 401 -52.15 -24.12 -21.88
C THR A 401 -52.83 -22.79 -22.23
N ARG A 402 -52.35 -22.10 -23.27
CA ARG A 402 -52.85 -20.80 -23.74
C ARG A 402 -54.37 -20.76 -23.94
N LYS A 403 -54.97 -21.86 -24.43
CA LYS A 403 -56.42 -21.94 -24.67
C LYS A 403 -57.25 -21.88 -23.37
N SER A 404 -56.69 -22.29 -22.24
CA SER A 404 -57.38 -22.35 -20.94
C SER A 404 -57.18 -21.10 -20.08
N ARG A 405 -56.02 -20.44 -20.17
CA ARG A 405 -55.61 -19.33 -19.27
C ARG A 405 -55.86 -17.91 -19.82
N GLY A 406 -56.31 -17.82 -21.07
CA GLY A 406 -56.49 -16.55 -21.77
C GLY A 406 -55.19 -16.03 -22.40
N GLY A 407 -55.32 -15.29 -23.51
CA GLY A 407 -54.17 -14.86 -24.32
C GLY A 407 -53.22 -13.89 -23.62
N THR A 408 -53.74 -12.99 -22.79
CA THR A 408 -52.96 -11.88 -22.18
C THR A 408 -52.02 -12.35 -21.05
N PRO A 409 -52.45 -13.14 -20.04
CA PRO A 409 -51.54 -13.62 -19.00
C PRO A 409 -50.46 -14.56 -19.55
N THR A 410 -50.82 -15.43 -20.51
CA THR A 410 -49.87 -16.33 -21.17
C THR A 410 -48.79 -15.56 -21.95
N LEU A 411 -49.15 -14.49 -22.66
CA LEU A 411 -48.20 -13.65 -23.39
C LEU A 411 -47.15 -13.02 -22.47
N LEU A 412 -47.59 -12.48 -21.33
CA LEU A 412 -46.70 -11.83 -20.35
C LEU A 412 -45.68 -12.81 -19.78
N VAL A 413 -46.11 -14.01 -19.37
CA VAL A 413 -45.19 -15.03 -18.81
C VAL A 413 -44.22 -15.57 -19.86
N VAL A 414 -44.66 -15.78 -21.10
CA VAL A 414 -43.77 -16.23 -22.19
C VAL A 414 -42.69 -15.18 -22.48
N ASN A 415 -43.01 -13.89 -22.44
CA ASN A 415 -42.02 -12.83 -22.61
C ASN A 415 -41.00 -12.77 -21.46
N ILE A 416 -41.41 -13.04 -20.21
CA ILE A 416 -40.50 -13.18 -19.05
C ILE A 416 -39.56 -14.37 -19.26
N CYS A 417 -40.08 -15.52 -19.70
CA CYS A 417 -39.26 -16.69 -19.97
C CYS A 417 -38.26 -16.43 -21.10
N LEU A 418 -38.69 -15.78 -22.19
CA LEU A 418 -37.82 -15.45 -23.32
C LEU A 418 -36.71 -14.48 -22.93
N SER A 419 -37.04 -13.40 -22.20
CA SER A 419 -36.04 -12.41 -21.78
C SER A 419 -34.99 -13.00 -20.84
N MET A 420 -35.40 -13.86 -19.90
CA MET A 420 -34.48 -14.55 -18.99
C MET A 420 -33.65 -15.62 -19.70
N THR A 421 -34.21 -16.36 -20.65
CA THR A 421 -33.44 -17.32 -21.45
C THR A 421 -32.33 -16.61 -22.23
N VAL A 422 -32.63 -15.48 -22.89
CA VAL A 422 -31.62 -14.70 -23.62
C VAL A 422 -30.57 -14.14 -22.65
N PHE A 423 -30.96 -13.66 -21.48
CA PHE A 423 -30.02 -13.23 -20.44
C PHE A 423 -29.05 -14.35 -20.03
N TYR A 424 -29.54 -15.55 -19.72
CA TYR A 424 -28.68 -16.67 -19.32
C TYR A 424 -27.76 -17.15 -20.46
N LEU A 425 -28.24 -17.14 -21.71
CA LEU A 425 -27.40 -17.45 -22.86
C LEU A 425 -26.28 -16.41 -23.03
N LEU A 426 -26.60 -15.11 -22.95
CA LEU A 426 -25.61 -14.04 -22.97
C LEU A 426 -24.61 -14.14 -21.82
N PHE A 427 -25.05 -14.59 -20.65
CA PHE A 427 -24.19 -14.82 -19.49
C PHE A 427 -23.21 -15.96 -19.76
N ILE A 428 -23.69 -17.12 -20.25
CA ILE A 428 -22.84 -18.28 -20.59
C ILE A 428 -21.83 -17.93 -21.69
N PHE A 429 -22.26 -17.25 -22.76
CA PHE A 429 -21.35 -16.82 -23.82
C PHE A 429 -20.36 -15.75 -23.34
N GLY A 430 -20.80 -14.87 -22.42
CA GLY A 430 -19.95 -13.83 -21.83
C GLY A 430 -18.84 -14.39 -20.93
N ILE A 431 -19.14 -15.38 -20.08
CA ILE A 431 -18.13 -16.01 -19.21
C ILE A 431 -17.15 -16.89 -19.97
N ASN A 432 -17.58 -17.50 -21.08
CA ASN A 432 -16.74 -18.34 -21.92
C ASN A 432 -15.95 -17.54 -22.96
N ASN A 433 -15.98 -16.21 -22.92
CA ASN A 433 -15.20 -15.39 -23.85
C ASN A 433 -13.70 -15.59 -23.54
N PRO A 434 -12.93 -16.22 -24.43
CA PRO A 434 -11.50 -16.37 -24.26
C PRO A 434 -10.86 -15.05 -24.65
N VAL A 435 -10.97 -14.03 -23.79
CA VAL A 435 -9.90 -13.03 -23.80
C VAL A 435 -8.69 -13.75 -23.22
N GLN A 436 -8.04 -14.54 -24.08
CA GLN A 436 -6.67 -14.94 -23.87
C GLN A 436 -5.89 -13.64 -23.86
N HIS A 437 -5.71 -13.07 -22.68
CA HIS A 437 -4.62 -12.15 -22.44
C HIS A 437 -3.39 -12.94 -22.85
N VAL A 438 -2.84 -12.58 -24.01
CA VAL A 438 -1.70 -13.28 -24.61
C VAL A 438 -0.63 -13.31 -23.52
N ASN A 439 -0.30 -14.53 -23.05
CA ASN A 439 0.66 -14.82 -21.99
C ASN A 439 2.09 -14.44 -22.42
N GLY A 440 2.30 -13.16 -22.69
CA GLY A 440 3.46 -12.64 -23.37
C GLY A 440 3.29 -11.17 -23.67
N ALA A 441 2.88 -10.37 -22.67
CA ALA A 441 3.21 -8.97 -22.70
C ALA A 441 4.75 -8.89 -22.77
N LYS A 442 5.27 -8.60 -23.96
CA LYS A 442 6.66 -8.17 -24.06
C LYS A 442 6.73 -6.86 -23.30
N MET A 443 7.39 -6.89 -22.15
CA MET A 443 7.75 -5.70 -21.40
C MET A 443 8.24 -4.64 -22.38
N SER A 444 7.63 -3.46 -22.33
CA SER A 444 7.95 -2.39 -23.27
C SER A 444 9.43 -2.03 -23.14
N GLY A 445 10.12 -1.78 -24.24
CA GLY A 445 11.48 -1.22 -24.19
C GLY A 445 11.48 0.25 -23.76
N GLU A 446 10.34 0.93 -23.87
CA GLU A 446 10.21 2.35 -23.56
C GLU A 446 9.98 2.58 -22.06
N ASN A 447 10.66 3.58 -21.49
CA ASN A 447 10.54 3.94 -20.09
C ASN A 447 9.36 4.90 -19.87
N ILE A 448 8.14 4.36 -19.86
CA ILE A 448 6.88 5.09 -19.67
C ILE A 448 6.30 4.77 -18.30
N VAL A 449 5.91 5.80 -17.55
CA VAL A 449 5.26 5.65 -16.24
C VAL A 449 3.92 4.91 -16.41
N PRO A 450 3.71 3.76 -15.76
CA PRO A 450 2.40 3.11 -15.76
C PRO A 450 1.37 3.98 -15.01
N GLU A 451 0.08 3.82 -15.34
CA GLU A 451 -1.00 4.57 -14.65
C GLU A 451 -1.17 4.13 -13.18
N SER A 452 -0.89 2.85 -12.89
CA SER A 452 -1.10 2.22 -11.59
C SER A 452 -0.22 0.97 -11.45
N ASP A 453 -0.13 0.43 -10.25
CA ASP A 453 0.51 -0.86 -9.96
C ASP A 453 -0.33 -2.07 -10.39
N HIS A 454 -1.60 -1.86 -10.73
CA HIS A 454 -2.43 -2.86 -11.38
C HIS A 454 -2.51 -2.59 -12.88
N HIS A 455 -2.00 -3.51 -13.70
CA HIS A 455 -2.13 -3.41 -15.14
C HIS A 455 -3.59 -3.62 -15.55
N LYS A 456 -4.18 -2.62 -16.20
CA LYS A 456 -5.51 -2.71 -16.77
C LYS A 456 -5.39 -3.00 -18.26
N TYR A 457 -5.85 -4.17 -18.65
CA TYR A 457 -6.02 -4.48 -20.06
C TYR A 457 -7.09 -3.56 -20.67
N SER A 458 -6.77 -2.97 -21.82
CA SER A 458 -7.76 -2.21 -22.58
C SER A 458 -8.87 -3.16 -23.06
N ASP A 459 -10.13 -2.76 -22.86
CA ASP A 459 -11.31 -3.51 -23.26
C ASP A 459 -11.38 -3.59 -24.81
N GLN A 460 -10.63 -4.51 -25.45
CA GLN A 460 -10.57 -4.67 -26.90
C GLN A 460 -11.65 -5.62 -27.48
N GLY A 461 -12.64 -6.01 -26.68
CA GLY A 461 -13.62 -7.03 -27.05
C GLY A 461 -15.09 -6.58 -26.96
N PRO A 462 -16.04 -7.46 -27.32
CA PRO A 462 -17.47 -7.19 -27.22
C PRO A 462 -17.98 -7.11 -25.76
N CYS A 463 -17.11 -7.15 -24.75
CA CYS A 463 -17.45 -7.14 -23.32
C CYS A 463 -18.40 -6.01 -22.91
N THR A 464 -18.21 -4.82 -23.48
CA THR A 464 -19.11 -3.67 -23.26
C THR A 464 -20.49 -3.93 -23.87
N ALA A 465 -20.54 -4.47 -25.09
CA ALA A 465 -21.80 -4.83 -25.76
C ALA A 465 -22.54 -5.94 -25.01
N PHE A 466 -21.85 -7.01 -24.59
CA PHE A 466 -22.42 -8.07 -23.76
C PHE A 466 -22.97 -7.52 -22.44
N THR A 467 -22.21 -6.66 -21.76
CA THR A 467 -22.68 -6.01 -20.53
C THR A 467 -23.96 -5.19 -20.77
N ALA A 468 -24.01 -4.41 -21.84
CA ALA A 468 -25.16 -3.59 -22.17
C ALA A 468 -26.40 -4.45 -22.48
N LEU A 469 -26.23 -5.52 -23.27
CA LEU A 469 -27.29 -6.47 -23.57
C LEU A 469 -27.81 -7.18 -22.30
N LEU A 470 -26.92 -7.61 -21.42
CA LEU A 470 -27.28 -8.24 -20.15
C LEU A 470 -28.10 -7.30 -19.27
N GLN A 471 -27.70 -6.03 -19.14
CA GLN A 471 -28.48 -5.01 -18.44
C GLN A 471 -29.84 -4.76 -19.09
N TYR A 472 -29.90 -4.70 -20.43
CA TYR A 472 -31.14 -4.54 -21.18
C TYR A 472 -32.14 -5.68 -20.92
N PHE A 473 -31.69 -6.95 -20.99
CA PHE A 473 -32.57 -8.09 -20.77
C PHE A 473 -33.02 -8.25 -19.30
N LEU A 474 -32.20 -7.79 -18.34
CA LEU A 474 -32.62 -7.70 -16.93
C LEU A 474 -33.74 -6.67 -16.75
N LEU A 475 -33.59 -5.47 -17.32
CA LEU A 475 -34.62 -4.43 -17.29
C LEU A 475 -35.90 -4.87 -18.02
N LEU A 476 -35.75 -5.55 -19.15
CA LEU A 476 -36.87 -6.14 -19.90
C LEU A 476 -37.62 -7.15 -19.03
N THR A 477 -36.90 -8.04 -18.35
CA THR A 477 -37.48 -9.01 -17.41
C THR A 477 -38.21 -8.32 -16.26
N PHE A 478 -37.61 -7.30 -15.66
CA PHE A 478 -38.23 -6.53 -14.57
C PHE A 478 -39.53 -5.87 -15.03
N THR A 479 -39.53 -5.29 -16.24
CA THR A 479 -40.69 -4.64 -16.85
C THR A 479 -41.82 -5.65 -17.09
N TRP A 480 -41.52 -6.81 -17.68
CA TRP A 480 -42.54 -7.84 -17.92
C TRP A 480 -43.09 -8.44 -16.62
N ASN A 481 -42.26 -8.65 -15.60
CA ASN A 481 -42.72 -9.08 -14.28
C ASN A 481 -43.65 -8.04 -13.63
N THR A 482 -43.33 -6.75 -13.77
CA THR A 482 -44.18 -5.66 -13.28
C THR A 482 -45.54 -5.65 -13.99
N LEU A 483 -45.55 -5.76 -15.33
CA LEU A 483 -46.78 -5.84 -16.12
C LEU A 483 -47.60 -7.09 -15.78
N TYR A 484 -46.95 -8.24 -15.57
CA TYR A 484 -47.59 -9.45 -15.11
C TYR A 484 -48.23 -9.27 -13.71
N GLY A 485 -47.50 -8.65 -12.78
CA GLY A 485 -48.00 -8.30 -11.45
C GLY A 485 -49.21 -7.37 -11.49
N ILE A 486 -49.19 -6.32 -12.32
CA ILE A 486 -50.33 -5.42 -12.53
C ILE A 486 -51.53 -6.18 -13.11
N ASN A 487 -51.30 -7.04 -14.11
CA ASN A 487 -52.37 -7.84 -14.71
C ASN A 487 -53.02 -8.79 -13.69
N VAL A 488 -52.22 -9.48 -12.88
CA VAL A 488 -52.71 -10.34 -11.79
C VAL A 488 -53.48 -9.51 -10.75
N PHE A 489 -52.97 -8.34 -10.35
CA PHE A 489 -53.63 -7.45 -9.42
C PHE A 489 -55.00 -6.98 -9.93
N LEU A 490 -55.09 -6.59 -11.21
CA LEU A 490 -56.35 -6.16 -11.82
C LEU A 490 -57.36 -7.31 -11.93
N LEU A 491 -56.90 -8.51 -12.30
CA LEU A 491 -57.75 -9.71 -12.31
C LEU A 491 -58.28 -10.03 -10.90
N PHE A 492 -57.43 -9.92 -9.88
CA PHE A 492 -57.83 -10.15 -8.50
C PHE A 492 -58.80 -9.07 -8.00
N LYS A 493 -58.50 -7.79 -8.24
CA LYS A 493 -59.37 -6.66 -7.87
C LYS A 493 -60.76 -6.75 -8.51
N ASN A 494 -60.83 -7.17 -9.78
CA ASN A 494 -62.09 -7.29 -10.51
C ASN A 494 -62.88 -8.56 -10.12
N SER A 495 -62.21 -9.58 -9.58
CA SER A 495 -62.82 -10.83 -9.14
C SER A 495 -63.23 -10.82 -7.67
N VAL A 496 -62.58 -10.01 -6.84
CA VAL A 496 -62.77 -10.00 -5.38
C VAL A 496 -63.34 -8.67 -4.91
N SER A 497 -64.61 -8.68 -4.48
CA SER A 497 -65.20 -7.63 -3.65
C SER A 497 -64.63 -7.70 -2.22
N GLY A 498 -63.41 -7.19 -2.03
CA GLY A 498 -62.78 -6.98 -0.72
C GLY A 498 -61.80 -8.08 -0.29
N THR A 499 -60.58 -7.67 0.11
CA THR A 499 -59.56 -8.58 0.66
C THR A 499 -60.02 -9.19 1.98
N PRO A 500 -59.94 -10.53 2.16
CA PRO A 500 -60.28 -11.16 3.43
C PRO A 500 -59.39 -10.64 4.57
N PRO A 501 -59.94 -10.39 5.78
CA PRO A 501 -59.21 -9.77 6.90
C PRO A 501 -57.92 -10.50 7.32
N TRP A 502 -57.83 -11.79 7.03
CA TRP A 502 -56.71 -12.66 7.40
C TRP A 502 -55.55 -12.67 6.39
N PHE A 503 -55.75 -12.16 5.16
CA PHE A 503 -54.76 -12.24 4.09
C PHE A 503 -53.46 -11.44 4.36
N PRO A 504 -53.51 -10.21 4.90
CA PRO A 504 -52.28 -9.45 5.19
C PRO A 504 -51.37 -10.15 6.21
N GLN A 505 -51.98 -10.82 7.21
CA GLN A 505 -51.23 -11.55 8.24
C GLN A 505 -50.51 -12.77 7.66
N VAL A 506 -51.15 -13.50 6.75
CA VAL A 506 -50.53 -14.65 6.07
C VAL A 506 -49.44 -14.20 5.09
N ALA A 507 -49.67 -13.12 4.34
CA ALA A 507 -48.67 -12.59 3.41
C ALA A 507 -47.39 -12.12 4.13
N MET A 508 -47.52 -11.49 5.31
CA MET A 508 -46.36 -11.12 6.13
C MET A 508 -45.63 -12.34 6.71
N ALA A 509 -46.35 -13.37 7.17
CA ALA A 509 -45.74 -14.58 7.71
C ALA A 509 -45.00 -15.44 6.66
N VAL A 510 -45.48 -15.43 5.41
CA VAL A 510 -44.86 -16.18 4.30
C VAL A 510 -43.75 -15.36 3.64
N GLY A 511 -43.96 -14.06 3.43
CA GLY A 511 -43.02 -13.19 2.69
C GLY A 511 -41.69 -12.93 3.40
N TRP A 512 -41.69 -12.93 4.74
CA TRP A 512 -40.46 -12.75 5.52
C TRP A 512 -39.80 -14.08 5.94
N GLY A 513 -40.44 -15.21 5.63
CA GLY A 513 -40.21 -16.44 6.39
C GLY A 513 -40.68 -16.24 7.84
N ARG A 514 -41.27 -17.26 8.45
CA ARG A 514 -41.70 -17.17 9.84
C ARG A 514 -40.45 -17.07 10.71
N GLY A 515 -40.04 -15.85 11.03
CA GLY A 515 -39.01 -15.57 12.03
C GLY A 515 -39.50 -16.08 13.37
N HIS A 516 -38.96 -17.23 13.77
CA HIS A 516 -38.90 -17.64 15.16
C HIS A 516 -37.48 -17.43 15.65
#